data_AF-V5NY94-F1
#
_entry.id   AF-V5NY94-F1
#
_cell.length_a   1.000
_cell.length_b   1.000
_cell.length_c   1.000
_cell.angle_alpha   90.00
_cell.angle_beta   90.00
_cell.angle_gamma   90.00
#
_symmetry.space_group_name_H-M   'P 1'
#
loop_
_entity.id
_entity.type
_entity.pdbx_description
1 polymer ?
#
loop_
_entity_poly.entity_id
_entity_poly.type
_entity_poly.pdbx_seq_one_letter_code
_entity_poly.pdbx_strand_id
1 'polypeptide(L)'
;PVLDWKVRDRVLANGRITLRQRAEILDLVGDAKRITAVRVRDMDTGAQETLEADLVIDASGRGSRLRHWLSALEVPPLEEDIVDAGIAYATRVYQAPPGAAAGFPAVNVAADHRLREPGRFGVVYPQEDGTWMVTLSCTRGAGLTAHDDDFLPYARTLRHPLVADLIDLAKPLTSVAVSRVGANRRLYPERLDIWPEGLLVLGDALAAFN
;
A
#
# COMPACT_ATOMS: atom_id res chain seq x y z
N PRO A 1 3.47 1.51 -10.39
CA PRO A 1 4.64 0.61 -10.16
C PRO A 1 4.92 -0.23 -11.39
N VAL A 2 6.18 -0.34 -11.83
CA VAL A 2 6.55 -1.07 -13.07
C VAL A 2 6.23 -2.55 -12.96
N LEU A 3 6.51 -3.16 -11.81
CA LEU A 3 6.23 -4.58 -11.56
C LEU A 3 4.75 -4.91 -11.77
N ASP A 4 3.84 -4.20 -11.09
CA ASP A 4 2.39 -4.43 -11.20
C ASP A 4 1.90 -4.29 -12.64
N TRP A 5 2.44 -3.31 -13.37
CA TRP A 5 2.08 -3.09 -14.78
C TRP A 5 2.56 -4.25 -15.66
N LYS A 6 3.79 -4.74 -15.46
CA LYS A 6 4.32 -5.90 -16.19
C LYS A 6 3.58 -7.20 -15.87
N VAL A 7 3.22 -7.41 -14.59
CA VAL A 7 2.40 -8.55 -14.18
C VAL A 7 1.03 -8.45 -14.85
N ARG A 8 0.38 -7.28 -14.79
CA ARG A 8 -0.91 -7.03 -15.44
C ARG A 8 -0.84 -7.33 -16.94
N ASP A 9 0.13 -6.78 -17.67
CA ASP A 9 0.27 -7.00 -19.11
C ASP A 9 0.46 -8.48 -19.44
N ARG A 10 1.31 -9.17 -18.68
CA ARG A 10 1.57 -10.60 -18.87
C ARG A 10 0.32 -11.45 -18.64
N VAL A 11 -0.45 -11.11 -17.62
CA VAL A 11 -1.69 -11.80 -17.24
C VAL A 11 -2.79 -11.55 -18.28
N LEU A 12 -2.92 -10.33 -18.80
CA LEU A 12 -3.92 -9.98 -19.81
C LEU A 12 -3.60 -10.53 -21.21
N ALA A 13 -2.32 -10.73 -21.52
CA ALA A 13 -1.88 -11.22 -22.83
C ALA A 13 -2.44 -12.62 -23.22
N ASN A 14 -2.94 -13.40 -22.26
CA ASN A 14 -3.51 -14.73 -22.53
C ASN A 14 -4.97 -14.68 -23.05
N GLY A 15 -5.61 -13.51 -23.05
CA GLY A 15 -6.98 -13.32 -23.57
C GLY A 15 -8.12 -13.93 -22.73
N ARG A 16 -7.83 -14.56 -21.58
CA ARG A 16 -8.83 -15.18 -20.69
C ARG A 16 -9.43 -14.20 -19.68
N ILE A 17 -8.89 -13.00 -19.60
CA ILE A 17 -9.24 -12.01 -18.58
C ILE A 17 -9.76 -10.76 -19.28
N THR A 18 -11.01 -10.41 -18.96
CA THR A 18 -11.60 -9.14 -19.35
C THR A 18 -11.29 -8.11 -18.28
N LEU A 19 -10.57 -7.05 -18.65
CA LEU A 19 -10.33 -5.93 -17.75
C LEU A 19 -11.37 -4.83 -17.97
N ARG A 20 -12.13 -4.50 -16.92
CA ARG A 20 -12.91 -3.27 -16.85
C ARG A 20 -12.14 -2.24 -16.04
N GLN A 21 -11.60 -1.22 -16.73
CA GLN A 21 -10.93 -0.11 -16.06
C GLN A 21 -11.94 0.96 -15.67
N ARG A 22 -11.54 1.84 -14.75
CA ARG A 22 -12.40 2.94 -14.28
C ARG A 22 -13.76 2.46 -13.80
N ALA A 23 -13.78 1.27 -13.20
CA ALA A 23 -14.94 0.68 -12.58
C ALA A 23 -14.74 0.67 -11.06
N GLU A 24 -15.76 1.09 -10.33
CA GLU A 24 -15.79 1.04 -8.88
C GLU A 24 -16.81 0.00 -8.41
N ILE A 25 -16.42 -0.84 -7.46
CA ILE A 25 -17.34 -1.77 -6.80
C ILE A 25 -18.15 -0.98 -5.76
N LEU A 26 -19.46 -0.98 -5.93
CA LEU A 26 -20.39 -0.35 -5.00
C LEU A 26 -20.73 -1.31 -3.86
N ASP A 27 -21.24 -2.49 -4.22
CA ASP A 27 -21.79 -3.48 -3.29
C ASP A 27 -21.58 -4.91 -3.78
N LEU A 28 -21.58 -5.85 -2.85
CA LEU A 28 -21.82 -7.27 -3.13
C LEU A 28 -23.32 -7.52 -3.23
N VAL A 29 -23.72 -8.42 -4.11
CA VAL A 29 -25.11 -8.84 -4.31
C VAL A 29 -25.24 -10.30 -3.90
N GLY A 30 -26.23 -10.58 -3.05
CA GLY A 30 -26.41 -11.89 -2.42
C GLY A 30 -27.07 -11.74 -1.05
N ASP A 31 -26.78 -12.67 -0.16
CA ASP A 31 -27.17 -12.64 1.25
C ASP A 31 -26.01 -13.12 2.15
N ALA A 32 -26.29 -13.30 3.44
CA ALA A 32 -25.30 -13.79 4.41
C ALA A 32 -24.72 -15.18 4.09
N LYS A 33 -25.37 -15.96 3.21
CA LYS A 33 -24.98 -17.33 2.86
C LYS A 33 -24.29 -17.43 1.51
N ARG A 34 -24.62 -16.57 0.54
CA ARG A 34 -24.03 -16.66 -0.80
C ARG A 34 -23.97 -15.31 -1.51
N ILE A 35 -22.82 -15.03 -2.12
CA ILE A 35 -22.63 -13.94 -3.09
C ILE A 35 -22.86 -14.49 -4.50
N THR A 36 -23.59 -13.72 -5.32
CA THR A 36 -23.94 -14.11 -6.69
C THR A 36 -23.62 -13.05 -7.73
N ALA A 37 -23.34 -11.81 -7.30
CA ALA A 37 -22.97 -10.73 -8.20
C ALA A 37 -22.23 -9.60 -7.47
N VAL A 38 -21.69 -8.67 -8.25
CA VAL A 38 -21.18 -7.37 -7.79
C VAL A 38 -21.93 -6.25 -8.48
N ARG A 39 -22.24 -5.19 -7.74
CA ARG A 39 -22.75 -3.95 -8.33
C ARG A 39 -21.57 -3.04 -8.61
N VAL A 40 -21.44 -2.60 -9.86
CA VAL A 40 -20.32 -1.77 -10.30
C VAL A 40 -20.81 -0.46 -10.88
N ARG A 41 -19.99 0.57 -10.75
CA ARG A 41 -20.19 1.89 -11.34
C ARG A 41 -19.07 2.19 -12.32
N ASP A 42 -19.45 2.58 -13.53
CA ASP A 42 -18.53 3.17 -14.48
C ASP A 42 -18.21 4.61 -14.04
N MET A 43 -16.92 4.91 -13.86
CA MET A 43 -16.45 6.19 -13.32
C MET A 43 -16.37 7.31 -14.36
N ASP A 44 -16.65 7.03 -15.63
CA ASP A 44 -16.74 8.05 -16.69
C ASP A 44 -18.18 8.52 -16.88
N THR A 45 -19.12 7.58 -16.90
CA THR A 45 -20.53 7.81 -17.23
C THR A 45 -21.42 7.86 -15.99
N GLY A 46 -20.96 7.31 -14.86
CA GLY A 46 -21.76 7.12 -13.66
C GLY A 46 -22.79 5.98 -13.77
N ALA A 47 -22.86 5.28 -14.91
CA ALA A 47 -23.77 4.17 -15.11
C ALA A 47 -23.48 3.04 -14.12
N GLN A 48 -24.54 2.43 -13.60
CA GLN A 48 -24.44 1.29 -12.71
C GLN A 48 -24.95 0.03 -13.39
N GLU A 49 -24.27 -1.08 -13.17
CA GLU A 49 -24.69 -2.40 -13.63
C GLU A 49 -24.43 -3.45 -12.55
N THR A 50 -25.12 -4.59 -12.66
CA THR A 50 -24.87 -5.76 -11.82
C THR A 50 -24.18 -6.82 -12.67
N LEU A 51 -23.02 -7.29 -12.22
CA LEU A 51 -22.25 -8.34 -12.87
C LEU A 51 -22.41 -9.64 -12.10
N GLU A 52 -23.09 -10.61 -12.70
CA GLU A 52 -23.21 -11.96 -12.17
C GLU A 52 -21.85 -12.66 -12.12
N ALA A 53 -21.59 -13.37 -11.03
CA ALA A 53 -20.37 -14.13 -10.82
C ALA A 53 -20.62 -15.31 -9.87
N ASP A 54 -20.06 -16.46 -10.20
CA ASP A 54 -20.03 -17.62 -9.31
C ASP A 54 -19.05 -17.45 -8.15
N LEU A 55 -18.05 -16.59 -8.33
CA LEU A 55 -17.00 -16.30 -7.36
C LEU A 55 -16.55 -14.84 -7.48
N VAL A 56 -16.56 -14.14 -6.34
CA VAL A 56 -16.03 -12.80 -6.16
C VAL A 56 -14.78 -12.89 -5.30
N ILE A 57 -13.69 -12.28 -5.76
CA ILE A 57 -12.42 -12.22 -5.04
C ILE A 57 -12.12 -10.76 -4.71
N ASP A 58 -12.15 -10.40 -3.42
CA ASP A 58 -11.70 -9.11 -2.96
C ASP A 58 -10.17 -9.08 -2.88
N ALA A 59 -9.58 -8.44 -3.88
CA ALA A 59 -8.17 -8.09 -3.95
C ALA A 59 -7.96 -6.56 -4.01
N SER A 60 -8.88 -5.79 -3.43
CA SER A 60 -8.84 -4.31 -3.45
C SER A 60 -7.80 -3.70 -2.50
N GLY A 61 -7.09 -4.55 -1.76
CA GLY A 61 -6.01 -4.15 -0.87
C GLY A 61 -6.50 -3.42 0.38
N ARG A 62 -5.63 -2.56 0.95
CA ARG A 62 -5.87 -1.93 2.26
C ARG A 62 -7.11 -1.03 2.30
N GLY A 63 -7.54 -0.53 1.16
CA GLY A 63 -8.76 0.28 1.00
C GLY A 63 -10.05 -0.53 0.90
N SER A 64 -10.00 -1.85 1.11
CA SER A 64 -11.16 -2.72 0.99
C SER A 64 -12.35 -2.24 1.84
N ARG A 65 -13.53 -2.32 1.23
CA ARG A 65 -14.83 -2.06 1.86
C ARG A 65 -15.51 -3.35 2.35
N LEU A 66 -14.79 -4.46 2.43
CA LEU A 66 -15.32 -5.78 2.82
C LEU A 66 -16.23 -5.74 4.03
N ARG A 67 -15.81 -5.09 5.12
CA ARG A 67 -16.62 -4.97 6.35
C ARG A 67 -17.97 -4.32 6.11
N HIS A 68 -17.99 -3.28 5.27
CA HIS A 68 -19.19 -2.55 4.93
C HIS A 68 -20.12 -3.41 4.08
N TRP A 69 -19.59 -4.13 3.09
CA TRP A 69 -20.37 -5.05 2.27
C TRP A 69 -20.95 -6.21 3.08
N LEU A 70 -20.16 -6.84 3.94
CA LEU A 70 -20.62 -7.93 4.82
C LEU A 70 -21.72 -7.45 5.78
N SER A 71 -21.55 -6.26 6.37
CA SER A 71 -22.59 -5.67 7.23
C SER A 71 -23.89 -5.38 6.48
N ALA A 72 -23.82 -4.95 5.21
CA ALA A 72 -25.01 -4.72 4.39
C ALA A 72 -25.76 -6.00 4.03
N LEU A 73 -25.08 -7.15 4.08
CA LEU A 73 -25.62 -8.49 3.89
C LEU A 73 -25.99 -9.18 5.21
N GLU A 74 -25.98 -8.44 6.32
CA GLU A 74 -26.30 -8.95 7.67
C GLU A 74 -25.35 -10.07 8.15
N VAL A 75 -24.13 -10.14 7.60
CA VAL A 75 -23.07 -11.01 8.11
C VAL A 75 -22.50 -10.40 9.39
N PRO A 76 -22.26 -11.21 10.44
CA PRO A 76 -21.68 -10.70 11.68
C PRO A 76 -20.33 -9.97 11.46
N PRO A 77 -20.02 -8.93 12.25
CA PRO A 77 -18.78 -8.18 12.10
C PRO A 77 -17.53 -9.06 12.20
N LEU A 78 -16.56 -8.81 11.31
CA LEU A 78 -15.27 -9.48 11.35
C LEU A 78 -14.44 -9.05 12.56
N GLU A 79 -14.00 -10.04 13.34
CA GLU A 79 -12.92 -9.87 14.30
C GLU A 79 -11.65 -9.36 13.62
N GLU A 80 -10.90 -8.51 14.33
CA GLU A 80 -9.67 -7.92 13.82
C GLU A 80 -8.65 -7.66 14.90
N ASP A 81 -7.38 -7.80 14.51
CA ASP A 81 -6.27 -7.24 15.26
C ASP A 81 -5.73 -6.01 14.54
N ILE A 82 -5.46 -4.96 15.31
CA ILE A 82 -4.78 -3.76 14.84
C ILE A 82 -3.56 -3.52 15.71
N VAL A 83 -2.39 -3.44 15.08
CA VAL A 83 -1.15 -3.00 15.72
C VAL A 83 -0.66 -1.74 15.02
N ASP A 84 -0.79 -0.60 15.69
CA ASP A 84 -0.43 0.70 15.14
C ASP A 84 0.77 1.34 15.83
N ALA A 85 1.96 1.14 15.24
CA ALA A 85 3.20 1.80 15.68
C ALA A 85 3.23 3.31 15.35
N GLY A 86 2.22 3.83 14.64
CA GLY A 86 2.12 5.22 14.23
C GLY A 86 3.19 5.60 13.23
N ILE A 87 3.48 4.68 12.30
CA ILE A 87 4.51 4.91 11.29
C ILE A 87 4.07 6.01 10.34
N ALA A 88 4.96 6.97 10.11
CA ALA A 88 4.82 7.97 9.08
C ALA A 88 5.97 7.84 8.07
N TYR A 89 5.69 8.12 6.81
CA TYR A 89 6.63 8.10 5.70
C TYR A 89 6.68 9.46 5.01
N ALA A 90 7.87 9.87 4.61
CA ALA A 90 8.15 11.04 3.79
C ALA A 90 9.06 10.56 2.67
N THR A 91 8.58 10.66 1.43
CA THR A 91 9.25 10.08 0.27
C THR A 91 9.54 11.15 -0.76
N ARG A 92 10.72 11.06 -1.39
CA ARG A 92 11.11 11.85 -2.56
C ARG A 92 11.80 10.97 -3.58
N VAL A 93 11.67 11.33 -4.85
CA VAL A 93 12.47 10.74 -5.92
C VAL A 93 13.67 11.64 -6.21
N TYR A 94 14.83 11.04 -6.39
CA TYR A 94 16.09 11.70 -6.71
C TYR A 94 16.65 11.15 -8.03
N GLN A 95 17.37 11.99 -8.77
CA GLN A 95 18.26 11.54 -9.82
C GLN A 95 19.49 10.90 -9.17
N ALA A 96 19.79 9.64 -9.50
CA ALA A 96 21.00 9.00 -9.02
C ALA A 96 22.25 9.76 -9.50
N PRO A 97 23.28 9.91 -8.67
CA PRO A 97 24.55 10.46 -9.09
C PRO A 97 25.18 9.68 -10.26
N PRO A 98 26.03 10.32 -11.08
CA PRO A 98 26.79 9.63 -12.11
C PRO A 98 27.54 8.42 -11.56
N GLY A 99 27.46 7.28 -12.26
CA GLY A 99 28.06 6.01 -11.82
C GLY A 99 27.21 5.19 -10.85
N ALA A 100 26.12 5.75 -10.32
CA ALA A 100 25.22 5.06 -9.39
C ALA A 100 23.81 4.82 -9.98
N ALA A 101 23.62 5.16 -11.26
CA ALA A 101 22.37 4.96 -11.99
C ALA A 101 22.05 3.49 -12.29
N ALA A 102 23.04 2.61 -12.30
CA ALA A 102 22.88 1.18 -12.54
C ALA A 102 23.66 0.36 -11.51
N GLY A 103 23.04 -0.70 -10.98
CA GLY A 103 23.69 -1.66 -10.09
C GLY A 103 24.03 -1.14 -8.69
N PHE A 104 23.55 0.05 -8.30
CA PHE A 104 23.69 0.52 -6.92
C PHE A 104 22.87 -0.39 -5.98
N PRO A 105 23.37 -0.74 -4.78
CA PRO A 105 22.62 -1.58 -3.86
C PRO A 105 21.50 -0.80 -3.17
N ALA A 106 20.49 -1.53 -2.72
CA ALA A 106 19.53 -1.01 -1.76
C ALA A 106 20.24 -0.61 -0.45
N VAL A 107 19.89 0.56 0.10
CA VAL A 107 20.39 1.03 1.40
C VAL A 107 19.23 1.10 2.38
N ASN A 108 19.44 0.58 3.58
CA ASN A 108 18.48 0.66 4.68
C ASN A 108 19.20 0.98 6.00
N VAL A 109 18.86 2.13 6.57
CA VAL A 109 19.28 2.54 7.91
C VAL A 109 18.08 2.37 8.83
N ALA A 110 18.08 1.30 9.61
CA ALA A 110 17.06 1.03 10.61
C ALA A 110 17.32 1.83 11.90
N ALA A 111 16.27 2.10 12.67
CA ALA A 111 16.40 2.61 14.03
C ALA A 111 17.25 1.67 14.92
N ASP A 112 17.82 2.19 16.01
CA ASP A 112 18.44 1.34 17.03
C ASP A 112 17.38 0.86 18.02
N HIS A 113 17.01 -0.41 17.92
CA HIS A 113 16.01 -1.05 18.79
C HIS A 113 16.42 -1.10 20.27
N ARG A 114 17.68 -0.81 20.61
CA ARG A 114 18.16 -0.75 22.00
C ARG A 114 17.85 0.58 22.67
N LEU A 115 17.65 1.64 21.88
CA LEU A 115 17.30 2.95 22.38
C LEU A 115 15.78 2.99 22.63
N ARG A 116 15.36 3.49 23.80
CA ARG A 116 13.95 3.59 24.18
C ARG A 116 13.35 4.92 23.73
N GLU A 117 13.52 5.25 22.46
CA GLU A 117 13.03 6.47 21.85
C GLU A 117 12.26 6.17 20.54
N PRO A 118 11.46 7.13 20.04
CA PRO A 118 10.84 6.98 18.74
C PRO A 118 11.86 6.70 17.62
N GLY A 119 11.65 5.60 16.89
CA GLY A 119 12.55 5.16 15.84
C GLY A 119 12.50 6.06 14.62
N ARG A 120 13.67 6.26 13.99
CA ARG A 120 13.83 6.93 12.69
C ARG A 120 14.53 5.99 11.73
N PHE A 121 14.05 5.92 10.49
CA PHE A 121 14.53 5.01 9.47
C PHE A 121 14.76 5.79 8.17
N GLY A 122 15.67 5.30 7.34
CA GLY A 122 15.88 5.84 6.00
C GLY A 122 16.26 4.75 5.03
N VAL A 123 15.65 4.79 3.85
CA VAL A 123 15.96 3.87 2.76
C VAL A 123 16.29 4.63 1.48
N VAL A 124 17.21 4.08 0.69
CA VAL A 124 17.46 4.48 -0.69
C VAL A 124 17.28 3.23 -1.55
N TYR A 125 16.27 3.25 -2.41
CA TYR A 125 16.02 2.17 -3.35
C TYR A 125 16.20 2.67 -4.78
N PRO A 126 17.20 2.13 -5.51
CA PRO A 126 17.33 2.38 -6.93
C PRO A 126 16.10 1.88 -7.69
N GLN A 127 15.65 2.68 -8.65
CA GLN A 127 14.55 2.40 -9.54
C GLN A 127 15.04 2.46 -10.99
N GLU A 128 14.12 2.19 -11.92
CA GLU A 128 14.36 2.37 -13.34
C GLU A 128 14.77 3.82 -13.69
N ASP A 129 15.30 4.01 -14.89
CA ASP A 129 15.69 5.31 -15.46
C ASP A 129 16.76 6.07 -14.65
N GLY A 130 17.54 5.35 -13.84
CA GLY A 130 18.62 5.92 -13.05
C GLY A 130 18.13 6.84 -11.93
N THR A 131 16.94 6.56 -11.40
CA THR A 131 16.34 7.32 -10.29
C THR A 131 16.43 6.54 -8.99
N TRP A 132 16.37 7.24 -7.86
CA TRP A 132 16.33 6.67 -6.52
C TRP A 132 15.05 7.10 -5.82
N MET A 133 14.30 6.16 -5.27
CA MET A 133 13.25 6.45 -4.30
C MET A 133 13.86 6.48 -2.91
N VAL A 134 13.76 7.62 -2.25
CA VAL A 134 14.26 7.82 -0.89
C VAL A 134 13.08 8.02 0.03
N THR A 135 12.98 7.18 1.05
CA THR A 135 11.93 7.29 2.07
C THR A 135 12.56 7.42 3.44
N LEU A 136 12.21 8.49 4.13
CA LEU A 136 12.46 8.68 5.55
C LEU A 136 11.18 8.30 6.29
N SER A 137 11.30 7.52 7.36
CA SER A 137 10.15 7.12 8.14
C SER A 137 10.43 7.17 9.63
N CYS A 138 9.38 7.19 10.42
CA CYS A 138 9.50 7.26 11.85
C CYS A 138 8.34 6.59 12.56
N THR A 139 8.56 6.13 13.80
CA THR A 139 7.45 5.73 14.68
C THR A 139 6.82 6.96 15.33
N ARG A 140 5.68 6.74 15.99
CA ARG A 140 4.97 7.77 16.75
C ARG A 140 5.90 8.55 17.68
N GLY A 141 5.82 9.88 17.63
CA GLY A 141 6.56 10.80 18.51
C GLY A 141 7.90 11.30 17.98
N ALA A 142 8.48 10.71 16.92
CA ALA A 142 9.76 11.17 16.37
C ALA A 142 9.66 12.49 15.58
N GLY A 143 8.45 12.83 15.10
CA GLY A 143 8.16 14.01 14.29
C GLY A 143 8.76 13.92 12.89
N LEU A 144 7.94 13.60 11.88
CA LEU A 144 8.39 13.56 10.48
C LEU A 144 8.10 14.88 9.78
N THR A 145 9.01 15.34 8.93
CA THR A 145 8.79 16.55 8.13
C THR A 145 7.91 16.28 6.90
N ALA A 146 7.15 17.31 6.50
CA ALA A 146 6.42 17.38 5.23
C ALA A 146 7.02 18.39 4.25
N HIS A 147 8.14 19.04 4.62
CA HIS A 147 8.73 20.14 3.88
C HIS A 147 10.02 19.72 3.16
N ASP A 148 10.19 20.20 1.94
CA ASP A 148 11.31 19.82 1.07
C ASP A 148 12.68 20.19 1.68
N ASP A 149 12.76 21.34 2.35
CA ASP A 149 14.00 21.89 2.95
C ASP A 149 14.44 21.11 4.20
N ASP A 150 13.50 20.47 4.89
CA ASP A 150 13.76 19.71 6.10
C ASP A 150 14.14 18.25 5.82
N PHE A 151 14.00 17.78 4.58
CA PHE A 151 14.19 16.37 4.25
C PHE A 151 15.64 15.92 4.50
N LEU A 152 16.63 16.68 4.02
CA LEU A 152 18.04 16.41 4.28
C LEU A 152 18.40 16.60 5.76
N PRO A 153 18.03 17.70 6.44
CA PRO A 153 18.18 17.83 7.89
C PRO A 153 17.63 16.64 8.68
N TYR A 154 16.44 16.13 8.32
CA TYR A 154 15.86 14.96 8.95
C TYR A 154 16.71 13.70 8.72
N ALA A 155 17.18 13.47 7.48
CA ALA A 155 18.05 12.35 7.15
C ALA A 155 19.35 12.34 7.97
N ARG A 156 19.87 13.53 8.33
CA ARG A 156 21.05 13.67 9.21
C ARG A 156 20.80 13.23 10.65
N THR A 157 19.54 13.13 11.08
CA THR A 157 19.16 12.65 12.43
C THR A 157 19.05 11.13 12.54
N LEU A 158 19.18 10.40 11.41
CA LEU A 158 19.23 8.95 11.43
C LEU A 158 20.47 8.48 12.18
N ARG A 159 20.44 7.24 12.70
CA ARG A 159 21.55 6.66 13.46
C ARG A 159 22.87 6.57 12.68
N HIS A 160 22.83 6.69 11.36
CA HIS A 160 24.00 6.69 10.49
C HIS A 160 23.79 7.72 9.36
N PRO A 161 24.81 8.53 9.02
CA PRO A 161 24.66 9.62 8.05
C PRO A 161 24.51 9.16 6.59
N LEU A 162 24.53 7.85 6.32
CA LEU A 162 24.70 7.29 4.97
C LEU A 162 23.61 7.75 4.01
N VAL A 163 22.34 7.74 4.44
CA VAL A 163 21.23 8.20 3.60
C VAL A 163 21.39 9.69 3.30
N ALA A 164 21.77 10.49 4.30
CA ALA A 164 21.96 11.91 4.14
C ALA A 164 23.14 12.24 3.21
N ASP A 165 24.27 11.53 3.35
CA ASP A 165 25.44 11.67 2.46
C ASP A 165 25.09 11.33 1.01
N LEU A 166 24.28 10.29 0.79
CA LEU A 166 23.85 9.88 -0.56
C LEU A 166 22.94 10.91 -1.22
N ILE A 167 21.95 11.44 -0.48
CA ILE A 167 21.00 12.40 -1.07
C ILE A 167 21.56 13.81 -1.19
N ASP A 168 22.60 14.16 -0.43
CA ASP A 168 23.34 15.44 -0.56
C ASP A 168 24.10 15.51 -1.90
N LEU A 169 24.46 14.36 -2.46
CA LEU A 169 25.10 14.24 -3.78
C LEU A 169 24.09 14.08 -4.93
N ALA A 170 22.80 13.96 -4.62
CA ALA A 170 21.74 13.64 -5.57
C ALA A 170 20.79 14.83 -5.77
N LYS A 171 20.24 14.97 -6.98
CA LYS A 171 19.28 16.03 -7.28
C LYS A 171 17.85 15.54 -7.01
N PRO A 172 17.04 16.22 -6.18
CA PRO A 172 15.64 15.85 -6.03
C PRO A 172 14.86 16.14 -7.32
N LEU A 173 13.98 15.21 -7.69
CA LEU A 173 13.09 15.30 -8.85
C LEU A 173 11.64 15.61 -8.44
N THR A 174 11.29 15.37 -7.18
CA THR A 174 9.95 15.62 -6.64
C THR A 174 10.00 16.36 -5.30
N SER A 175 8.89 17.00 -4.94
CA SER A 175 8.60 17.40 -3.56
C SER A 175 8.34 16.19 -2.67
N VAL A 176 8.33 16.41 -1.36
CA VAL A 176 8.06 15.40 -0.34
C VAL A 176 6.59 14.98 -0.40
N ALA A 177 6.38 13.67 -0.59
CA ALA A 177 5.09 13.03 -0.40
C ALA A 177 5.02 12.40 0.99
N VAL A 178 4.05 12.79 1.80
CA VAL A 178 3.85 12.25 3.15
C VAL A 178 2.70 11.24 3.17
N SER A 179 2.93 10.10 3.81
CA SER A 179 1.91 9.08 4.07
C SER A 179 1.90 8.68 5.54
N ARG A 180 0.71 8.46 6.09
CA ARG A 180 0.48 7.96 7.46
C ARG A 180 -0.35 6.69 7.44
N VAL A 181 0.00 5.79 6.53
CA VAL A 181 -0.59 4.47 6.42
C VAL A 181 0.38 3.50 7.10
N GLY A 182 0.09 3.13 8.35
CA GLY A 182 1.10 2.51 9.21
C GLY A 182 0.58 1.55 10.29
N ALA A 183 -0.72 1.24 10.28
CA ALA A 183 -1.27 0.21 11.14
C ALA A 183 -1.19 -1.15 10.44
N ASN A 184 -0.65 -2.15 11.12
CA ASN A 184 -0.80 -3.54 10.75
C ASN A 184 -2.22 -3.96 11.09
N ARG A 185 -2.89 -4.64 10.17
CA ARG A 185 -4.25 -5.14 10.37
C ARG A 185 -4.36 -6.58 9.90
N ARG A 186 -5.12 -7.38 10.62
CA ARG A 186 -5.50 -8.73 10.20
C ARG A 186 -6.97 -8.96 10.51
N LEU A 187 -7.72 -9.34 9.48
CA LEU A 187 -9.10 -9.82 9.61
C LEU A 187 -9.11 -11.31 9.92
N TYR A 188 -10.15 -11.80 10.59
CA TYR A 188 -10.33 -13.22 10.89
C TYR A 188 -11.66 -13.79 10.34
N PRO A 189 -11.87 -13.86 9.01
CA PRO A 189 -13.03 -14.54 8.43
C PRO A 189 -13.23 -15.97 8.94
N GLU A 190 -12.13 -16.68 9.21
CA GLU A 190 -12.12 -18.05 9.70
C GLU A 190 -12.71 -18.23 11.11
N ARG A 191 -12.98 -17.14 11.84
CA ARG A 191 -13.62 -17.17 13.17
C ARG A 191 -15.13 -16.94 13.12
N LEU A 192 -15.69 -16.62 11.96
CA LEU A 192 -17.13 -16.52 11.80
C LEU A 192 -17.75 -17.91 11.61
N ASP A 193 -18.90 -18.13 12.25
CA ASP A 193 -19.70 -19.36 12.04
C ASP A 193 -20.29 -19.43 10.63
N ILE A 194 -20.51 -18.27 9.99
CA ILE A 194 -21.10 -18.14 8.66
C ILE A 194 -20.21 -17.23 7.82
N TRP A 195 -19.78 -17.75 6.68
CA TRP A 195 -19.09 -17.01 5.62
C TRP A 195 -19.85 -17.18 4.30
N PRO A 196 -20.16 -16.10 3.56
CA PRO A 196 -20.86 -16.23 2.29
C PRO A 196 -20.10 -17.10 1.29
N GLU A 197 -20.74 -18.14 0.77
CA GLU A 197 -20.24 -18.88 -0.39
C GLU A 197 -20.05 -17.94 -1.59
N GLY A 198 -19.06 -18.23 -2.43
CA GLY A 198 -18.76 -17.39 -3.60
C GLY A 198 -18.00 -16.11 -3.26
N LEU A 199 -17.48 -15.93 -2.04
CA LEU A 199 -16.60 -14.82 -1.67
C LEU A 199 -15.23 -15.30 -1.15
N LEU A 200 -14.15 -14.76 -1.71
CA LEU A 200 -12.78 -14.91 -1.21
C LEU A 200 -12.14 -13.54 -1.01
N VAL A 201 -11.19 -13.45 -0.08
CA VAL A 201 -10.48 -12.20 0.26
C VAL A 201 -8.99 -12.49 0.30
N LEU A 202 -8.18 -11.67 -0.37
CA LEU A 202 -6.74 -11.90 -0.53
C LEU A 202 -5.94 -10.60 -0.40
N GLY A 203 -4.64 -10.74 -0.09
CA GLY A 203 -3.71 -9.63 0.01
C GLY A 203 -4.05 -8.67 1.17
N ASP A 204 -3.74 -7.39 0.99
CA ASP A 204 -3.95 -6.35 2.00
C ASP A 204 -5.43 -6.15 2.39
N ALA A 205 -6.38 -6.70 1.63
CA ALA A 205 -7.79 -6.71 2.02
C ALA A 205 -8.06 -7.65 3.22
N LEU A 206 -7.25 -8.70 3.38
CA LEU A 206 -7.34 -9.66 4.49
C LEU A 206 -6.35 -9.35 5.61
N ALA A 207 -5.09 -9.10 5.25
CA ALA A 207 -4.02 -8.83 6.19
C ALA A 207 -3.00 -7.86 5.58
N ALA A 208 -2.85 -6.70 6.19
CA ALA A 208 -1.98 -5.62 5.73
C ALA A 208 -0.92 -5.34 6.79
N PHE A 209 0.34 -5.35 6.38
CA PHE A 209 1.49 -5.10 7.25
C PHE A 209 2.30 -3.90 6.76
N ASN A 210 3.19 -3.39 7.59
CA ASN A 210 4.17 -2.36 7.25
C ASN A 210 5.59 -2.90 7.43
#